data_AF-A0A258B7S4-F1
#
_entry.id   AF-A0A258B7S4-F1
#
_cell.length_a   1.000
_cell.length_b   1.000
_cell.length_c   1.000
_cell.angle_alpha   90.00
_cell.angle_beta   90.00
_cell.angle_gamma   90.00
#
_symmetry.space_group_name_H-M   'P 1'
#
loop_
_entity.id
_entity.type
_entity.pdbx_description
1 polymer ?
#
loop_
_entity_poly.entity_id
_entity_poly.type
_entity_poly.pdbx_seq_one_letter_code
_entity_poly.pdbx_strand_id
1 'polypeptide(L)'
;MSAIDPKQAEQEELVAEWLRVTPGFFERNANLLNEIRLKHPHEDRAISLQERQMTMLRSQNQELNRRLSEMLHFGSRNDKTQQSLVAWLLRLMQANNKADIEAAVTKGLAEVFEVESAQLLSPSPAFGPWVDTPLCGSAKELTAA
;
A
#
# COMPACT_ATOMS: atom_id res chain seq x y z
N MET A 1 20.30 22.17 -20.17
CA MET A 1 20.07 23.06 -19.00
C MET A 1 21.30 23.92 -18.87
N SER A 2 21.22 25.19 -19.26
CA SER A 2 22.36 26.11 -19.15
C SER A 2 22.68 26.30 -17.67
N ALA A 3 23.95 26.21 -17.28
CA ALA A 3 24.38 26.54 -15.93
C ALA A 3 24.01 28.00 -15.66
N ILE A 4 23.17 28.23 -14.66
CA ILE A 4 22.73 29.56 -14.25
C ILE A 4 23.92 30.24 -13.58
N ASP A 5 24.19 31.51 -13.92
CA ASP A 5 25.22 32.32 -13.25
C ASP A 5 24.96 32.31 -11.73
N PRO A 6 25.95 32.04 -10.86
CA PRO A 6 25.77 32.03 -9.41
C PRO A 6 25.10 33.29 -8.86
N LYS A 7 25.36 34.47 -9.44
CA LYS A 7 24.67 35.71 -9.05
C LYS A 7 23.19 35.72 -9.40
N GLN A 8 22.83 35.09 -10.52
CA GLN A 8 21.45 34.98 -10.96
C GLN A 8 20.68 33.98 -10.08
N ALA A 9 21.32 32.89 -9.64
CA ALA A 9 20.71 31.94 -8.71
C ALA A 9 20.38 32.58 -7.35
N GLU A 10 21.28 33.39 -6.79
CA GLU A 10 21.03 34.14 -5.55
C GLU A 10 19.85 35.13 -5.70
N GLN A 11 19.75 35.80 -6.86
CA GLN A 11 18.63 36.70 -7.16
C GLN A 11 17.30 35.95 -7.29
N GLU A 12 17.30 34.80 -7.96
CA GLU A 12 16.11 33.95 -8.09
C GLU A 12 15.63 33.46 -6.72
N GLU A 13 16.54 33.09 -5.82
CA GLU A 13 16.23 32.68 -4.45
C GLU A 13 15.63 33.82 -3.61
N LEU A 14 16.23 35.02 -3.70
CA LEU A 14 15.69 36.23 -3.06
C LEU A 14 14.29 36.58 -3.54
N VAL A 15 14.05 36.53 -4.86
CA VAL A 15 12.73 36.78 -5.44
C VAL A 15 11.72 35.73 -4.99
N ALA A 16 12.12 34.45 -4.95
CA ALA A 16 11.26 33.37 -4.49
C ALA A 16 10.84 33.55 -3.02
N GLU A 17 11.79 33.90 -2.14
CA GLU A 17 11.49 34.15 -0.73
C GLU A 17 10.59 35.37 -0.53
N TRP A 18 10.87 36.47 -1.25
CA TRP A 18 10.05 37.68 -1.19
C TRP A 18 8.59 37.43 -1.62
N LEU A 19 8.40 36.63 -2.68
CA LEU A 19 7.06 36.24 -3.15
C LEU A 19 6.32 35.34 -2.15
N ARG A 20 7.01 34.47 -1.38
CA ARG A 20 6.38 33.66 -0.32
C ARG A 20 5.86 34.53 0.83
N VAL A 21 6.66 35.51 1.26
CA VAL A 21 6.32 36.39 2.39
C VAL A 21 5.28 37.45 1.99
N THR A 22 5.09 37.71 0.69
CA THR A 22 4.15 38.73 0.17
C THR A 22 3.07 38.12 -0.74
N PRO A 23 2.14 37.31 -0.21
CA PRO A 23 1.16 36.59 -1.03
C PRO A 23 0.20 37.51 -1.82
N GLY A 24 -0.14 38.69 -1.27
CA GLY A 24 -1.00 39.68 -1.95
C GLY A 24 -0.32 40.42 -3.12
N PHE A 25 0.93 40.10 -3.47
CA PHE A 25 1.63 40.72 -4.60
C PHE A 25 0.87 40.53 -5.93
N PHE A 26 0.36 39.32 -6.18
CA PHE A 26 -0.36 39.01 -7.41
C PHE A 26 -1.78 39.60 -7.43
N GLU A 27 -2.38 39.87 -6.27
CA GLU A 27 -3.66 40.62 -6.20
C GLU A 27 -3.47 42.07 -6.64
N ARG A 28 -2.37 42.71 -6.20
CA ARG A 28 -2.02 44.08 -6.62
C ARG A 28 -1.52 44.16 -8.06
N ASN A 29 -0.98 43.06 -8.59
CA ASN A 29 -0.40 42.98 -9.93
C ASN A 29 -1.11 41.92 -10.77
N ALA A 30 -2.44 41.98 -10.84
CA ALA A 30 -3.25 41.00 -11.57
C ALA A 30 -2.88 40.88 -13.07
N ASN A 31 -2.44 41.98 -13.70
CA ASN A 31 -1.99 41.97 -15.09
C ASN A 31 -0.71 41.13 -15.27
N LEU A 32 0.23 41.24 -14.32
CA LEU A 32 1.47 40.45 -14.33
C LEU A 32 1.17 38.95 -14.21
N LEU A 33 0.18 38.56 -13.39
CA LEU A 33 -0.24 37.17 -13.25
C LEU A 33 -0.75 36.57 -14.58
N ASN A 34 -1.45 37.37 -15.39
CA ASN A 34 -1.94 36.97 -16.72
C ASN A 34 -0.82 36.91 -17.78
N GLU A 35 0.24 37.71 -17.60
CA GLU A 35 1.40 37.74 -18.48
C GLU A 35 2.41 36.62 -18.17
N ILE A 36 2.44 36.12 -16.93
CA ILE A 36 3.26 34.97 -16.54
C ILE A 36 2.71 33.72 -17.21
N ARG A 37 3.37 33.31 -18.29
CA ARG A 37 3.10 32.05 -18.96
C ARG A 37 4.17 31.03 -18.61
N LEU A 38 3.74 29.88 -18.13
CA LEU A 38 4.63 28.75 -17.89
C LEU A 38 4.60 27.85 -19.13
N LYS A 39 5.77 27.50 -19.65
CA LYS A 39 5.87 26.48 -20.69
C LYS A 39 5.44 25.14 -20.09
N HIS A 40 4.47 24.48 -20.72
CA HIS A 40 4.08 23.14 -20.31
C HIS A 40 5.20 22.18 -20.75
N PRO A 41 5.72 21.28 -19.89
CA PRO A 41 6.78 20.34 -20.26
C PRO A 41 6.44 19.37 -21.42
N HIS A 42 5.17 19.27 -21.84
CA HIS A 42 4.71 18.35 -22.89
C HIS A 42 3.96 19.04 -24.05
N GLU A 43 3.72 20.36 -23.99
CA GLU A 43 3.03 21.10 -25.05
C GLU A 43 3.75 22.42 -25.34
N ASP A 44 3.86 22.78 -26.62
CA ASP A 44 4.46 24.03 -27.10
C ASP A 44 3.60 25.28 -26.79
N ARG A 45 2.46 25.09 -26.11
CA ARG A 45 1.55 26.16 -25.71
C ARG A 45 1.86 26.59 -24.27
N ALA A 46 2.10 27.89 -24.11
CA ALA A 46 2.32 28.48 -22.81
C ALA A 46 0.97 28.66 -22.09
N ILE A 47 0.85 28.09 -20.88
CA ILE A 47 -0.37 28.09 -20.07
C ILE A 47 -0.27 29.09 -18.91
N SER A 48 -1.40 29.55 -18.41
CA SER A 48 -1.44 30.43 -17.24
C SER A 48 -1.02 29.69 -15.96
N LEU A 49 -0.56 30.44 -14.95
CA LEU A 49 -0.22 29.88 -13.64
C LEU A 49 -1.41 29.15 -12.99
N GLN A 50 -2.62 29.72 -13.13
CA GLN A 50 -3.85 29.13 -12.58
C GLN A 50 -4.21 27.81 -13.25
N GLU A 51 -4.12 27.71 -14.58
CA GLU A 51 -4.33 26.45 -15.30
C GLU A 51 -3.32 25.38 -14.90
N ARG A 52 -2.06 25.78 -14.64
CA ARG A 52 -1.03 24.86 -14.14
C ARG A 52 -1.36 24.35 -12.74
N GLN A 53 -1.79 25.23 -11.83
CA GLN A 53 -2.22 24.85 -10.49
C GLN A 53 -3.43 23.91 -10.52
N MET A 54 -4.42 24.20 -11.37
CA MET A 54 -5.61 23.34 -11.51
C MET A 54 -5.24 21.96 -12.08
N THR A 55 -4.34 21.91 -13.07
CA THR A 55 -3.85 20.65 -13.64
C THR A 55 -3.09 19.83 -12.59
N MET A 56 -2.26 20.48 -11.75
CA MET A 56 -1.56 19.82 -10.66
C MET A 56 -2.52 19.25 -9.62
N LEU A 57 -3.54 20.02 -9.19
CA LEU A 57 -4.55 19.56 -8.25
C LEU A 57 -5.38 18.39 -8.82
N ARG A 58 -5.75 18.44 -10.11
CA ARG A 58 -6.45 17.33 -10.78
C ARG A 58 -5.59 16.07 -10.81
N SER A 59 -4.31 16.19 -11.14
CA SER A 59 -3.38 15.05 -11.15
C SER A 59 -3.22 14.45 -9.75
N GLN A 60 -3.06 15.27 -8.72
CA GLN A 60 -3.00 14.82 -7.33
C GLN A 60 -4.30 14.10 -6.92
N ASN A 61 -5.46 14.64 -7.28
CA ASN A 61 -6.75 14.04 -6.97
C ASN A 61 -6.90 12.67 -7.67
N GLN A 62 -6.51 12.57 -8.94
CA GLN A 62 -6.52 11.30 -9.68
C GLN A 62 -5.61 10.26 -9.01
N GLU A 63 -4.40 10.64 -8.61
CA GLU A 63 -3.48 9.72 -7.93
C GLU A 63 -4.02 9.29 -6.56
N LEU A 64 -4.63 10.19 -5.80
CA LEU A 64 -5.27 9.85 -4.53
C LEU A 64 -6.43 8.87 -4.73
N ASN A 65 -7.29 9.11 -5.72
CA ASN A 65 -8.39 8.20 -6.04
C ASN A 65 -7.89 6.82 -6.49
N ARG A 66 -6.79 6.77 -7.25
CA ARG A 66 -6.14 5.52 -7.65
C ARG A 66 -5.68 4.73 -6.42
N ARG A 67 -4.95 5.37 -5.50
CA ARG A 67 -4.48 4.74 -4.25
C ARG A 67 -5.63 4.25 -3.37
N LEU A 68 -6.70 5.04 -3.25
CA LEU A 68 -7.88 4.66 -2.49
C LEU A 68 -8.54 3.41 -3.11
N SER A 69 -8.63 3.36 -4.43
CA SER A 69 -9.20 2.21 -5.14
C SER A 69 -8.35 0.94 -4.93
N GLU A 70 -7.03 1.07 -4.91
CA GLU A 70 -6.12 -0.03 -4.56
C GLU A 70 -6.31 -0.50 -3.12
N MET A 71 -6.41 0.43 -2.16
CA MET A 71 -6.67 0.08 -0.75
C MET A 71 -8.00 -0.66 -0.57
N LEU A 72 -9.07 -0.21 -1.24
CA LEU A 72 -10.36 -0.90 -1.22
C LEU A 72 -10.27 -2.30 -1.84
N HIS A 73 -9.51 -2.46 -2.92
CA HIS A 73 -9.28 -3.76 -3.54
C HIS A 73 -8.56 -4.72 -2.59
N PHE A 74 -7.49 -4.26 -1.93
CA PHE A 74 -6.79 -5.06 -0.91
C PHE A 74 -7.69 -5.36 0.30
N GLY A 75 -8.47 -4.38 0.76
CA GLY A 75 -9.43 -4.57 1.85
C GLY A 75 -10.45 -5.66 1.54
N SER A 76 -11.07 -5.60 0.35
CA SER A 76 -12.05 -6.60 -0.08
C SER A 76 -11.44 -8.01 -0.19
N ARG A 77 -10.20 -8.13 -0.68
CA ARG A 77 -9.50 -9.43 -0.71
C ARG A 77 -9.22 -9.94 0.70
N ASN A 78 -8.77 -9.07 1.60
CA ASN A 78 -8.49 -9.44 2.98
C ASN A 78 -9.76 -9.88 3.72
N ASP A 79 -10.87 -9.17 3.53
CA ASP A 79 -12.17 -9.55 4.09
C ASP A 79 -12.61 -10.94 3.59
N LYS A 80 -12.45 -11.23 2.30
CA LYS A 80 -12.74 -12.54 1.73
C LYS A 80 -11.88 -13.63 2.38
N THR A 81 -10.57 -13.41 2.48
CA THR A 81 -9.65 -14.36 3.14
C THR A 81 -10.02 -14.57 4.60
N GLN A 82 -10.35 -13.51 5.34
CA GLN A 82 -10.76 -13.59 6.74
C GLN A 82 -12.05 -14.39 6.92
N GLN A 83 -13.06 -14.17 6.06
CA GLN A 83 -14.30 -14.95 6.08
C GLN A 83 -14.03 -16.44 5.79
N SER A 84 -13.20 -16.73 4.78
CA SER A 84 -12.78 -18.10 4.47
C SER A 84 -12.03 -18.75 5.62
N LEU A 85 -11.13 -18.02 6.30
CA LEU A 85 -10.40 -18.49 7.48
C LEU A 85 -11.36 -18.87 8.62
N VAL A 86 -12.34 -18.00 8.94
CA VAL A 86 -13.34 -18.29 9.97
C VAL A 86 -14.17 -19.53 9.61
N ALA A 87 -14.64 -19.62 8.36
CA ALA A 87 -15.38 -20.78 7.89
C ALA A 87 -14.54 -22.07 7.97
N TRP A 88 -13.26 -21.99 7.65
CA TRP A 88 -12.33 -23.11 7.77
C TRP A 88 -12.10 -23.53 9.22
N LEU A 89 -11.90 -22.58 10.14
CA LEU A 89 -11.77 -22.87 11.58
C LEU A 89 -13.03 -23.56 12.13
N LEU A 90 -14.22 -23.14 11.72
CA LEU A 90 -15.48 -23.81 12.09
C LEU A 90 -15.51 -25.25 11.58
N ARG A 91 -15.04 -25.53 10.36
CA ARG A 91 -14.94 -26.90 9.82
C ARG A 91 -13.93 -27.75 10.61
N LEU A 92 -12.79 -27.18 10.99
CA LEU A 92 -11.80 -27.87 11.82
C LEU A 92 -12.37 -28.24 13.19
N MET A 93 -13.15 -27.36 13.82
CA MET A 93 -13.80 -27.66 15.10
C MET A 93 -14.88 -28.74 15.01
N GLN A 94 -15.43 -29.00 13.82
CA GLN A 94 -16.42 -30.05 13.59
C GLN A 94 -15.81 -31.41 13.24
N ALA A 95 -14.51 -31.46 12.92
CA ALA A 95 -13.83 -32.68 12.55
C ALA A 95 -13.63 -33.59 13.76
N ASN A 96 -14.11 -34.83 13.67
CA ASN A 96 -14.14 -35.76 14.81
C ASN A 96 -13.11 -36.89 14.72
N ASN A 97 -12.45 -37.04 13.57
CA ASN A 97 -11.43 -38.07 13.36
C ASN A 97 -10.26 -37.52 12.55
N LYS A 98 -9.15 -38.28 12.54
CA LYS A 98 -7.91 -37.88 11.85
C LYS A 98 -8.12 -37.60 10.35
N ALA A 99 -8.90 -38.44 9.65
CA ALA A 99 -9.14 -38.28 8.22
C ALA A 99 -9.95 -37.00 7.91
N ASP A 100 -10.92 -36.67 8.75
CA ASP A 100 -11.71 -35.44 8.64
C ASP A 100 -10.82 -34.21 8.84
N ILE A 101 -9.90 -34.25 9.81
CA ILE A 101 -8.93 -33.18 10.05
C ILE A 101 -8.00 -33.01 8.85
N GLU A 102 -7.40 -34.10 8.35
CA GLU A 102 -6.50 -34.06 7.19
C GLU A 102 -7.21 -33.49 5.96
N ALA A 103 -8.45 -33.92 5.69
CA ALA A 103 -9.26 -33.39 4.60
C ALA A 103 -9.61 -31.91 4.80
N ALA A 104 -10.00 -31.52 6.01
CA ALA A 104 -10.35 -30.14 6.34
C ALA A 104 -9.15 -29.20 6.23
N VAL A 105 -7.95 -29.62 6.67
CA VAL A 105 -6.71 -28.85 6.53
C VAL A 105 -6.34 -28.69 5.06
N THR A 106 -6.29 -29.80 4.32
CA THR A 106 -5.81 -29.82 2.94
C THR A 106 -6.74 -29.03 2.01
N LYS A 107 -8.06 -29.27 2.08
CA LYS A 107 -9.04 -28.54 1.27
C LYS A 107 -9.20 -27.09 1.74
N GLY A 108 -9.24 -26.87 3.05
CA GLY A 108 -9.43 -25.54 3.61
C GLY A 108 -8.28 -24.60 3.29
N LEU A 109 -7.02 -25.06 3.37
CA LEU A 109 -5.87 -24.25 2.93
C LEU A 109 -5.93 -23.92 1.45
N ALA A 110 -6.29 -24.89 0.61
CA ALA A 110 -6.43 -24.66 -0.83
C ALA A 110 -7.51 -23.61 -1.13
N GLU A 111 -8.67 -23.70 -0.47
CA GLU A 111 -9.80 -22.78 -0.64
C GLU A 111 -9.51 -21.38 -0.07
N VAL A 112 -8.91 -21.27 1.12
CA VAL A 112 -8.63 -19.99 1.80
C VAL A 112 -7.58 -19.17 1.04
N PHE A 113 -6.53 -19.82 0.56
CA PHE A 113 -5.41 -19.15 -0.11
C PHE A 113 -5.52 -19.16 -1.64
N GLU A 114 -6.62 -19.70 -2.18
CA GLU A 114 -6.87 -19.79 -3.63
C GLU A 114 -5.73 -20.48 -4.40
N VAL A 115 -5.19 -21.57 -3.84
CA VAL A 115 -4.11 -22.36 -4.45
C VAL A 115 -4.63 -23.66 -5.06
N GLU A 116 -3.96 -24.15 -6.09
CA GLU A 116 -4.39 -25.34 -6.84
C GLU A 116 -4.44 -26.61 -5.98
N SER A 117 -3.45 -26.81 -5.12
CA SER A 117 -3.44 -27.91 -4.16
C SER A 117 -2.60 -27.57 -2.93
N ALA A 118 -3.02 -28.13 -1.80
CA ALA A 118 -2.20 -28.26 -0.60
C ALA A 118 -2.01 -29.75 -0.33
N GLN A 119 -0.94 -30.11 0.39
CA GLN A 119 -0.72 -31.49 0.85
C GLN A 119 -0.20 -31.47 2.29
N LEU A 120 -0.68 -32.41 3.08
CA LEU A 120 -0.13 -32.70 4.40
C LEU A 120 0.98 -33.75 4.23
N LEU A 121 2.19 -33.41 4.67
CA LEU A 121 3.32 -34.32 4.65
C LEU A 121 3.43 -35.04 5.99
N SER A 122 3.77 -36.34 5.94
CA SER A 122 4.11 -37.09 7.14
C SER A 122 5.30 -36.43 7.86
N PRO A 123 5.32 -36.41 9.20
CA PRO A 123 6.46 -35.90 9.95
C PRO A 123 7.73 -36.63 9.48
N SER A 124 8.74 -35.87 9.05
CA SER A 124 10.05 -36.44 8.79
C SER A 124 10.57 -37.13 10.05
N PRO A 125 11.24 -38.29 9.95
CA PRO A 125 11.88 -38.92 11.10
C PRO A 125 12.91 -38.00 11.78
N ALA A 126 13.41 -36.98 11.08
CA ALA A 126 14.25 -35.93 11.66
C ALA A 126 13.53 -35.07 12.72
N PHE A 127 12.19 -34.99 12.68
CA PHE A 127 11.36 -34.30 13.66
C PHE A 127 10.86 -35.22 14.79
N GLY A 128 11.24 -36.50 14.78
CA GLY A 128 10.93 -37.46 15.85
C GLY A 128 11.21 -36.93 17.26
N PRO A 129 12.36 -36.27 17.52
CA PRO A 129 12.65 -35.70 18.84
C PRO A 129 11.62 -34.68 19.35
N TRP A 130 10.98 -33.93 18.44
CA TRP A 130 9.99 -32.89 18.80
C TRP A 130 8.57 -33.45 18.98
N VAL A 131 8.32 -34.69 18.58
CA VAL A 131 7.08 -35.39 18.90
C VAL A 131 7.11 -35.86 20.35
N ASP A 132 8.26 -36.32 20.83
CA ASP A 132 8.47 -36.76 22.21
C ASP A 132 8.66 -35.57 23.18
N THR A 133 9.18 -34.45 22.69
CA THR A 133 9.28 -33.17 23.43
C THR A 133 8.68 -32.02 22.62
N PRO A 134 7.36 -31.77 22.73
CA PRO A 134 6.72 -30.72 21.96
C PRO A 134 7.22 -29.33 22.39
N LEU A 135 7.55 -28.49 21.40
CA LEU A 135 8.02 -27.11 21.60
C LEU A 135 6.99 -26.21 22.29
N CYS A 136 5.71 -26.62 22.27
CA CYS A 136 4.62 -25.96 22.96
C CYS A 136 3.60 -27.03 23.42
N GLY A 137 3.16 -26.92 24.66
CA GLY A 137 2.23 -27.83 25.32
C GLY A 137 1.53 -27.14 26.49
N SER A 138 0.69 -27.84 27.25
CA SER A 138 0.09 -27.21 28.41
C SER A 138 1.18 -26.84 29.43
N ALA A 139 0.98 -25.74 30.17
CA ALA A 139 1.96 -25.29 31.16
C ALA A 139 2.30 -26.39 32.19
N LYS A 140 1.38 -27.33 32.46
CA LYS A 140 1.61 -28.49 33.34
C LYS A 140 2.56 -29.53 32.75
N GLU A 141 2.51 -29.73 31.44
CA GLU A 141 3.37 -30.69 30.72
C GLU A 141 4.77 -30.12 30.51
N LEU A 142 4.89 -28.81 30.31
CA LEU A 142 6.18 -28.11 30.16
C LEU A 142 6.97 -27.96 31.47
N THR A 143 6.32 -28.04 32.63
CA THR A 143 6.98 -27.95 33.95
C THR A 143 7.54 -29.28 34.48
N ALA A 144 7.26 -30.39 33.80
CA ALA A 144 7.64 -31.74 34.23
C ALA A 144 8.82 -32.35 33.44
N ALA A 145 9.37 -31.60 32.48
CA ALA A 145 10.58 -31.93 31.71
C ALA A 145 11.78 -31.15 32.26
#